data_AF-A0A958DGW3-F1
#
_entry.id   AF-A0A958DGW3-F1
#
_cell.length_a   1.000
_cell.length_b   1.000
_cell.length_c   1.000
_cell.angle_alpha   90.00
_cell.angle_beta   90.00
_cell.angle_gamma   90.00
#
_symmetry.space_group_name_H-M   'P 1'
#
loop_
_entity.id
_entity.type
_entity.pdbx_description
1 polymer ?
#
loop_
_entity_poly.entity_id
_entity_poly.type
_entity_poly.pdbx_seq_one_letter_code
_entity_poly.pdbx_strand_id
1 'polypeptide(L)'
;TLKIRLLQQPHSTLSPYLISGIGPTWGLRIHNDGDFFDALGSIQGQIGAGGFVGAGIDYLWAEDWALSMDVRYNVIRFDNPLGLEESYDGFSFSIGFMRAFDW
;
A
#
# COMPACT_ATOMS: atom_id res chain seq x y z
N THR A 1 -7.96 -1.34 -6.73
CA THR A 1 -8.19 -1.66 -5.31
C THR A 1 -9.68 -1.82 -5.06
N LEU A 2 -10.05 -2.84 -4.29
CA LEU A 2 -11.41 -3.13 -3.85
C LEU A 2 -11.47 -3.01 -2.33
N LYS A 3 -12.43 -2.24 -1.80
CA LYS A 3 -12.68 -2.07 -0.37
C LYS A 3 -14.13 -2.39 -0.07
N ILE A 4 -14.38 -3.34 0.82
CA ILE A 4 -15.72 -3.81 1.19
C ILE A 4 -15.94 -3.48 2.67
N ARG A 5 -16.91 -2.62 2.97
CA ARG A 5 -17.30 -2.30 4.36
C ARG A 5 -18.17 -3.43 4.89
N LEU A 6 -17.86 -3.93 6.09
CA LEU A 6 -18.54 -5.06 6.71
C LEU A 6 -19.79 -4.62 7.49
N LEU A 7 -19.75 -3.42 8.08
CA LEU A 7 -20.87 -2.82 8.79
C LEU A 7 -21.12 -1.42 8.22
N GLN A 8 -22.34 -1.20 7.73
CA GLN A 8 -22.80 0.11 7.27
C GLN A 8 -24.05 0.48 8.07
N GLN A 9 -23.85 0.90 9.32
CA GLN A 9 -24.92 1.40 10.15
C GLN A 9 -24.94 2.93 10.08
N PRO A 10 -26.11 3.57 9.91
CA PRO A 10 -26.23 5.01 9.71
C PRO A 10 -25.72 5.86 10.89
N HIS A 11 -25.46 5.26 12.05
CA HIS A 11 -25.00 5.95 13.26
C HIS A 11 -23.66 5.42 13.79
N SER A 12 -23.00 4.49 13.07
CA SER A 12 -21.73 3.94 13.54
C SER A 12 -20.58 4.83 13.10
N THR A 13 -19.88 5.37 14.11
CA THR A 13 -18.62 6.09 13.94
C THR A 13 -17.49 5.18 13.48
N LEU A 14 -17.63 3.85 13.63
CA LEU A 14 -16.62 2.87 13.28
C LEU A 14 -17.10 1.96 12.14
N SER A 15 -16.31 1.87 11.08
CA SER A 15 -16.61 1.11 9.86
C SER A 15 -15.47 0.12 9.58
N PRO A 16 -15.57 -1.14 10.03
CA PRO A 16 -14.62 -2.17 9.67
C PRO A 16 -14.76 -2.55 8.20
N TYR A 17 -13.65 -2.91 7.56
CA TYR A 17 -13.61 -3.25 6.14
C TYR A 17 -12.58 -4.32 5.82
N LEU A 18 -12.81 -5.00 4.70
CA LEU A 18 -11.81 -5.80 3.99
C LEU A 18 -11.31 -5.00 2.79
N ILE A 19 -10.03 -5.17 2.47
CA ILE A 19 -9.41 -4.49 1.32
C ILE A 19 -8.54 -5.48 0.55
N SER A 20 -8.58 -5.39 -0.77
CA SER A 20 -7.68 -6.13 -1.65
C SER A 20 -7.32 -5.32 -2.88
N GLY A 21 -6.24 -5.69 -3.53
CA GLY A 21 -5.81 -5.04 -4.75
C GLY A 21 -4.83 -5.89 -5.51
N ILE A 22 -4.78 -5.69 -6.81
CA ILE A 22 -3.72 -6.17 -7.69
C ILE A 22 -3.31 -5.00 -8.58
N GLY A 23 -2.05 -4.95 -9.00
CA GLY A 23 -1.57 -3.91 -9.89
C GLY A 23 -0.10 -4.03 -10.25
N PRO A 24 0.34 -3.25 -11.25
CA PRO A 24 1.76 -3.12 -11.56
C PRO A 24 2.48 -2.47 -10.38
N THR A 25 3.73 -2.88 -10.15
CA THR A 25 4.62 -2.31 -9.13
C THR A 25 5.89 -1.83 -9.82
N TRP A 26 6.44 -0.72 -9.34
CA TRP A 26 7.73 -0.20 -9.79
C TRP A 26 8.67 -0.12 -8.58
N GLY A 27 9.83 -0.75 -8.68
CA GLY A 27 10.91 -0.62 -7.72
C GLY A 27 12.16 -0.01 -8.34
N LEU A 28 12.94 0.67 -7.51
CA LEU A 28 14.23 1.26 -7.90
C LEU A 28 15.35 0.44 -7.26
N ARG A 29 16.27 -0.05 -8.09
CA ARG A 29 17.52 -0.67 -7.63
C ARG A 29 18.63 0.36 -7.65
N ILE A 30 19.23 0.60 -6.49
CA ILE A 30 20.44 1.43 -6.35
C ILE A 30 21.61 0.47 -6.12
N HIS A 31 22.61 0.49 -7.00
CA HIS A 31 23.84 -0.27 -6.79
C HIS A 31 24.74 0.51 -5.82
N ASN A 32 25.14 -0.11 -4.72
CA ASN A 32 25.85 0.55 -3.61
C ASN A 32 27.38 0.34 -3.68
N ASP A 33 27.94 0.25 -4.88
CA ASP A 33 29.34 -0.13 -5.09
C ASP A 33 30.28 1.08 -5.33
N GLY A 34 29.86 2.32 -5.00
CA GLY A 34 30.66 3.53 -5.25
C GLY A 34 30.16 4.81 -4.57
N ASP A 35 30.83 5.94 -4.85
CA ASP A 35 30.49 7.28 -4.31
C ASP A 35 29.01 7.65 -4.62
N PHE A 36 28.40 8.46 -3.74
CA PHE A 36 26.97 8.83 -3.78
C PHE A 36 26.47 9.28 -5.17
N PHE A 37 27.31 9.96 -5.96
CA PHE A 37 26.95 10.43 -7.30
C PHE A 37 26.98 9.32 -8.36
N ASP A 38 27.85 8.30 -8.23
CA ASP A 38 27.89 7.14 -9.12
C ASP A 38 26.74 6.17 -8.83
N ALA A 39 26.30 6.09 -7.57
CA ALA A 39 25.11 5.36 -7.16
C ALA A 39 23.81 5.93 -7.79
N LEU A 40 23.74 7.25 -8.02
CA LEU A 40 22.60 7.89 -8.70
C LEU A 40 22.59 7.60 -10.20
N GLY A 41 23.76 7.48 -10.85
CA GLY A 41 23.87 7.15 -12.27
C GLY A 41 23.53 5.69 -12.60
N SER A 42 23.53 4.81 -11.60
CA SER A 42 23.28 3.36 -11.74
C SER A 42 21.88 2.92 -11.28
N ILE A 43 20.95 3.88 -11.09
CA ILE A 43 19.56 3.58 -10.75
C ILE A 43 18.90 2.86 -11.92
N GLN A 44 18.50 1.61 -11.70
CA GLN A 44 17.73 0.84 -12.67
C GLN A 44 16.31 0.64 -12.17
N GLY A 45 15.34 1.08 -12.97
CA GLY A 45 13.92 0.82 -12.72
C GLY A 45 13.58 -0.64 -13.05
N GLN A 46 12.87 -1.30 -12.14
CA GLN A 46 12.30 -2.62 -12.38
C GLN A 46 10.78 -2.54 -12.30
N ILE A 47 10.14 -3.20 -13.25
CA ILE A 47 8.70 -3.36 -13.28
C ILE A 47 8.40 -4.74 -12.69
N GLY A 48 7.28 -4.81 -12.00
CA GLY A 48 6.75 -6.04 -11.44
C GLY A 48 5.25 -5.99 -11.36
N ALA A 49 4.69 -7.02 -10.76
CA ALA A 49 3.28 -7.09 -10.43
C ALA A 49 3.14 -7.49 -8.96
N GLY A 50 2.11 -6.96 -8.33
CA GLY A 50 1.85 -7.25 -6.95
C GLY A 50 0.37 -7.21 -6.65
N GLY A 51 0.04 -7.73 -5.49
CA GLY A 51 -1.28 -7.61 -4.92
C GLY A 51 -1.21 -7.62 -3.42
N PHE A 52 -2.36 -7.37 -2.81
CA PHE A 52 -2.49 -7.41 -1.38
C PHE A 52 -3.90 -7.84 -0.98
N VAL A 53 -4.00 -8.37 0.23
CA VAL A 53 -5.26 -8.59 0.95
C VAL A 53 -5.09 -8.09 2.38
N GLY A 54 -6.12 -7.50 2.94
CA GLY A 54 -6.04 -6.91 4.26
C GLY A 54 -7.41 -6.61 4.86
N ALA A 55 -7.34 -6.09 6.08
CA ALA A 55 -8.49 -5.64 6.83
C ALA A 55 -8.13 -4.35 7.57
N GLY A 56 -9.14 -3.54 7.82
CA GLY A 56 -8.96 -2.28 8.52
C GLY A 56 -10.23 -1.75 9.14
N ILE A 57 -10.09 -0.60 9.78
CA ILE A 57 -11.18 0.14 10.40
C ILE A 57 -11.08 1.61 10.00
N ASP A 58 -12.20 2.20 9.62
CA ASP A 58 -12.35 3.64 9.50
C ASP A 58 -13.10 4.17 10.72
N TYR A 59 -12.60 5.24 11.33
CA TYR A 59 -13.24 6.00 12.39
C TYR A 59 -13.65 7.38 11.86
N LEU A 60 -14.94 7.60 11.69
CA LEU A 60 -15.53 8.83 11.19
C LEU A 60 -15.62 9.86 12.33
N TRP A 61 -14.68 10.79 12.46
CA TRP A 61 -14.74 11.77 13.56
C TRP A 61 -15.66 12.96 13.27
N ALA A 62 -15.98 13.22 11.99
CA ALA A 62 -16.85 14.29 11.52
C ALA A 62 -17.53 13.84 10.22
N GLU A 63 -18.54 14.59 9.77
CA GLU A 63 -19.34 14.22 8.60
C GLU A 63 -18.51 13.96 7.33
N ASP A 64 -17.44 14.75 7.11
CA ASP A 64 -16.57 14.65 5.95
C ASP A 64 -15.17 14.09 6.25
N TRP A 65 -14.84 13.72 7.49
CA TRP A 65 -13.49 13.27 7.86
C TRP A 65 -13.47 11.94 8.59
N ALA A 66 -12.50 11.09 8.22
CA ALA A 66 -12.24 9.83 8.89
C ALA A 66 -10.75 9.58 9.12
N LEU A 67 -10.43 8.93 10.24
CA LEU A 67 -9.16 8.28 10.48
C LEU A 67 -9.25 6.84 9.99
N SER A 68 -8.21 6.33 9.36
CA SER A 68 -8.15 4.97 8.82
C SER A 68 -6.94 4.23 9.35
N MET A 69 -7.14 2.97 9.69
CA MET A 69 -6.05 2.07 10.06
C MET A 69 -6.27 0.73 9.39
N ASP A 70 -5.23 0.18 8.75
CA ASP A 70 -5.30 -1.14 8.16
C ASP A 70 -3.98 -1.92 8.23
N VAL A 71 -4.15 -3.24 8.19
CA VAL A 71 -3.07 -4.22 8.04
C VAL A 71 -3.31 -4.95 6.72
N ARG A 72 -2.26 -5.10 5.92
CA ARG A 72 -2.28 -5.81 4.64
C ARG A 72 -1.15 -6.81 4.59
N TYR A 73 -1.40 -7.95 3.98
CA TYR A 73 -0.36 -8.85 3.51
C TYR A 73 -0.16 -8.60 2.02
N ASN A 74 1.05 -8.22 1.65
CA ASN A 74 1.44 -7.89 0.28
C ASN A 74 2.15 -9.09 -0.33
N VAL A 75 1.88 -9.34 -1.60
CA VAL A 75 2.61 -10.28 -2.44
C VAL A 75 3.13 -9.50 -3.64
N ILE A 76 4.44 -9.30 -3.72
CA ILE A 76 5.06 -8.49 -4.78
C ILE A 76 6.14 -9.32 -5.46
N ARG A 77 6.10 -9.35 -6.79
CA ARG A 77 7.07 -10.03 -7.64
C ARG A 77 7.61 -9.05 -8.66
N PHE A 78 8.93 -9.07 -8.87
CA PHE A 78 9.57 -8.32 -9.93
C PHE A 78 10.09 -9.26 -11.02
N ASP A 79 10.08 -8.80 -12.27
CA ASP A 79 10.58 -9.60 -13.40
C ASP A 79 12.09 -9.85 -13.28
N ASN A 80 12.82 -8.93 -12.65
CA ASN A 80 14.20 -9.09 -12.24
C ASN A 80 14.36 -8.82 -10.74
N PRO A 81 15.28 -9.51 -10.05
CA PRO A 81 15.54 -9.27 -8.64
C PRO A 81 15.93 -7.81 -8.35
N LEU A 82 15.28 -7.22 -7.34
CA LEU A 82 15.73 -5.97 -6.74
C LEU A 82 16.67 -6.33 -5.57
N GLY A 83 17.94 -5.90 -5.64
CA GLY A 83 18.90 -6.30 -4.61
C GLY A 83 19.13 -7.82 -4.55
N LEU A 84 18.89 -8.42 -3.38
CA LEU A 84 19.12 -9.84 -3.10
C LEU A 84 17.84 -10.70 -3.14
N GLU A 85 16.65 -10.10 -3.34
CA GLU A 85 15.37 -10.79 -3.25
C GLU A 85 14.52 -10.59 -4.51
N GLU A 86 13.87 -11.67 -4.98
CA GLU A 86 12.94 -11.65 -6.11
C GLU A 86 11.49 -11.38 -5.68
N SER A 87 11.19 -11.61 -4.39
CA SER A 87 9.85 -11.47 -3.81
C SER A 87 9.89 -10.55 -2.60
N TYR A 88 8.96 -9.60 -2.55
CA TYR A 88 8.79 -8.68 -1.42
C TYR A 88 7.45 -8.93 -0.75
N ASP A 89 7.37 -10.08 -0.07
CA ASP A 89 6.15 -10.50 0.63
C ASP A 89 6.21 -10.08 2.08
N GLY A 90 5.11 -9.55 2.59
CA GLY A 90 5.10 -9.17 3.99
C GLY A 90 3.90 -8.35 4.42
N PHE A 91 3.85 -8.15 5.73
CA PHE A 91 2.85 -7.31 6.36
C PHE A 91 3.20 -5.84 6.22
N SER A 92 2.23 -5.03 5.84
CA SER A 92 2.27 -3.58 5.94
C SER A 92 1.16 -3.10 6.86
N PHE A 93 1.46 -2.08 7.64
CA PHE A 93 0.48 -1.36 8.45
C PHE A 93 0.41 0.09 7.96
N SER A 94 -0.81 0.62 7.86
CA SER A 94 -1.07 1.99 7.42
C SER A 94 -1.97 2.71 8.40
N ILE A 95 -1.67 3.99 8.65
CA ILE A 95 -2.56 4.94 9.31
C ILE A 95 -2.73 6.12 8.36
N GLY A 96 -3.95 6.60 8.15
CA GLY A 96 -4.22 7.71 7.25
C GLY A 96 -5.43 8.55 7.66
N PHE A 97 -5.47 9.76 7.13
CA PHE A 97 -6.62 10.65 7.22
C PHE A 97 -7.33 10.69 5.87
N MET A 98 -8.66 10.62 5.89
CA MET A 98 -9.50 10.69 4.72
C MET A 98 -10.46 11.86 4.84
N ARG A 99 -10.72 12.52 3.70
CA ARG A 99 -11.76 13.53 3.57
C ARG A 99 -12.69 13.15 2.42
N ALA A 100 -14.00 13.21 2.65
CA ALA A 100 -15.00 13.10 1.61
C ALA A 100 -15.11 14.45 0.88
N PHE A 101 -15.18 14.40 -0.45
CA PHE A 101 -15.44 15.58 -1.28
C PHE A 101 -16.73 15.34 -2.04
N ASP A 102 -17.71 16.22 -1.83
CA ASP A 102 -18.90 16.29 -2.65
C ASP A 102 -18.57 17.09 -3.92
N TRP A 103 -18.98 16.58 -5.09
CA TRP A 103 -18.80 17.18 -6.40
C TRP A 103 -20.13 17.28 -7.14
#